data_AF-A0A933YAB0-F1
#
_entry.id   AF-A0A933YAB0-F1
#
_cell.length_a   1.000
_cell.length_b   1.000
_cell.length_c   1.000
_cell.angle_alpha   90.00
_cell.angle_beta   90.00
_cell.angle_gamma   90.00
#
_symmetry.space_group_name_H-M   'P 1'
#
loop_
_entity.id
_entity.type
_entity.pdbx_description
1 polymer ?
#
loop_
_entity_poly.entity_id
_entity_poly.type
_entity_poly.pdbx_seq_one_letter_code
_entity_poly.pdbx_strand_id
1 'polypeptide(L)' 'DGLYSQWRDVSDCPLAFIERLKHYFLTYKDLPGSQERLCEITDIYDREEALEVIRRARQDYEEKFAHLESMMKDILED' A
#
# COMPACT_ATOMS: atom_id res chain seq x y z
N ASP A 1 -3.64 13.85 14.59
CA ASP A 1 -3.77 15.14 13.89
C ASP A 1 -5.25 15.48 13.80
N GLY A 2 -5.65 16.70 14.17
CA GLY A 2 -7.05 17.13 14.21
C GLY A 2 -7.71 17.15 12.83
N LEU A 3 -6.95 17.39 11.76
CA LEU A 3 -7.49 17.48 10.40
C LEU A 3 -7.92 16.11 9.84
N TYR A 4 -7.07 15.09 10.00
CA TYR A 4 -7.31 13.76 9.44
C TYR A 4 -8.08 12.83 10.39
N SER A 5 -8.15 13.15 11.69
CA SER A 5 -8.81 12.31 12.70
C SER A 5 -10.30 12.03 12.42
N GLN A 6 -10.95 12.85 11.59
CA GLN A 6 -12.35 12.72 11.25
C GLN A 6 -12.59 11.77 10.07
N TRP A 7 -11.58 11.51 9.24
CA TRP A 7 -11.70 10.62 8.09
C TRP A 7 -11.63 9.18 8.56
N ARG A 8 -12.70 8.44 8.34
CA ARG A 8 -12.83 7.02 8.65
C ARG A 8 -12.89 6.16 7.39
N ASP A 9 -13.16 6.78 6.25
CA ASP A 9 -13.15 6.15 4.94
C ASP A 9 -12.49 7.06 3.89
N VAL A 10 -12.07 6.48 2.76
CA VAL A 10 -11.51 7.25 1.64
C VAL A 10 -12.51 8.28 1.11
N SER A 11 -13.81 8.00 1.18
CA SER A 11 -14.89 8.91 0.78
C SER A 11 -15.03 10.15 1.67
N ASP A 12 -14.49 10.13 2.90
CA ASP A 12 -14.45 11.31 3.77
C ASP A 12 -13.38 12.34 3.31
N CYS A 13 -12.46 11.91 2.45
CA CYS A 13 -11.38 12.76 1.95
C CYS A 13 -11.91 13.72 0.86
N PRO A 14 -11.44 14.98 0.82
CA PRO A 14 -11.71 15.86 -0.31
C PRO A 14 -11.24 15.23 -1.61
N LEU A 15 -12.09 15.20 -2.63
CA LEU A 15 -11.76 14.60 -3.94
C LEU A 15 -10.46 15.17 -4.54
N ALA A 16 -10.23 16.48 -4.39
CA ALA A 16 -9.01 17.14 -4.86
C ALA A 16 -7.72 16.63 -4.17
N PHE A 17 -7.83 16.02 -2.99
CA PHE A 17 -6.72 15.37 -2.32
C PHE A 17 -6.41 14.02 -2.98
N ILE A 18 -7.44 13.20 -3.23
CA ILE A 18 -7.31 11.91 -3.91
C ILE A 18 -6.74 12.10 -5.32
N GLU A 19 -7.27 13.03 -6.10
CA GLU A 19 -6.81 13.28 -7.48
C GLU A 19 -5.35 13.71 -7.54
N ARG A 20 -4.87 14.45 -6.53
CA ARG A 20 -3.46 14.85 -6.45
C ARG A 20 -2.54 13.66 -6.18
N LEU A 21 -2.95 12.73 -5.32
CA LEU A 21 -2.22 11.49 -5.05
C LEU A 21 -2.18 10.62 -6.30
N LYS A 22 -3.31 10.43 -6.98
CA LYS A 22 -3.36 9.70 -8.25
C LYS A 22 -2.41 10.29 -9.28
N HIS A 23 -2.48 11.61 -9.48
CA HIS A 23 -1.61 12.29 -10.43
C HIS A 23 -0.13 12.04 -10.12
N TYR A 24 0.26 12.19 -8.86
CA TYR A 24 1.63 11.92 -8.42
C TYR A 24 2.06 10.48 -8.72
N PHE A 25 1.27 9.47 -8.31
CA PHE A 25 1.63 8.06 -8.49
C PHE A 25 1.54 7.57 -9.93
N LEU A 26 0.70 8.17 -10.77
CA LEU A 26 0.63 7.81 -12.19
C LEU A 26 1.84 8.34 -12.97
N THR A 27 2.52 9.38 -12.49
CA THR A 27 3.62 10.02 -13.24
C THR A 27 4.98 9.93 -12.56
N TYR A 28 5.11 9.48 -11.31
CA TYR A 28 6.40 9.55 -10.59
C TYR A 28 7.53 8.71 -11.21
N LYS A 29 7.18 7.71 -12.03
CA LYS A 29 8.13 6.87 -12.76
C LYS A 29 8.27 7.24 -14.23
N ASP A 30 7.47 8.18 -14.73
CA ASP A 30 7.48 8.51 -16.15
C ASP A 30 8.77 9.24 -16.54
N LEU A 31 9.40 8.77 -17.61
CA LEU A 31 10.59 9.39 -18.18
C LEU A 31 10.18 10.52 -19.13
N PRO A 32 10.83 11.69 -19.07
CA PRO A 32 10.58 12.77 -20.02
C PRO A 32 10.77 12.30 -21.47
N GLY A 33 9.73 12.45 -22.29
CA GLY A 33 9.74 12.02 -23.70
C GLY A 33 9.33 10.56 -23.95
N SER A 34 9.08 9.77 -22.90
CA SER A 34 8.46 8.45 -23.05
C SER A 34 6.96 8.58 -23.28
N GLN A 35 6.41 7.73 -24.16
CA GLN A 35 4.96 7.56 -24.31
C GLN A 35 4.42 6.38 -23.46
N GLU A 36 5.32 5.62 -22.83
CA GLU A 36 4.97 4.46 -22.02
C GLU A 36 4.64 4.89 -20.58
N ARG A 37 3.47 4.50 -20.10
CA ARG A 37 3.08 4.65 -18.69
C ARG A 37 3.57 3.43 -17.92
N LEU A 38 4.43 3.64 -16.93
CA LEU A 38 5.00 2.55 -16.14
C LEU A 38 4.16 2.14 -14.93
N CYS A 39 3.18 2.96 -14.56
CA CYS A 39 2.34 2.73 -13.40
C CYS A 39 0.87 2.94 -13.77
N GLU A 40 0.03 2.10 -13.18
CA GLU A 40 -1.42 2.26 -13.22
C GLU A 40 -2.02 2.19 -11.82
N ILE A 41 -3.23 2.71 -11.68
CA ILE A 41 -4.07 2.56 -10.50
C ILE A 41 -5.33 1.86 -10.99
N THR A 42 -5.47 0.58 -10.69
CA THR A 42 -6.62 -0.22 -11.14
C THR A 42 -7.88 0.19 -10.39
N ASP A 43 -7.75 0.41 -9.07
CA ASP A 43 -8.88 0.61 -8.17
C ASP A 43 -8.53 1.56 -7.03
N ILE A 44 -9.57 2.11 -6.42
CA ILE A 44 -9.49 2.86 -5.16
C ILE A 44 -10.32 2.08 -4.16
N TYR A 45 -9.66 1.54 -3.15
CA TYR A 45 -10.32 0.75 -2.12
C TYR A 45 -10.94 1.64 -1.06
N ASP A 46 -12.11 1.22 -0.58
CA ASP A 46 -12.67 1.72 0.67
C ASP A 46 -11.87 1.18 1.87
N ARG A 47 -12.28 1.57 3.09
CA ARG A 47 -11.59 1.11 4.29
C ARG A 47 -11.58 -0.42 4.45
N GLU A 48 -12.67 -1.11 4.13
CA GLU A 48 -12.79 -2.54 4.37
C GLU A 48 -11.84 -3.32 3.46
N GLU A 49 -11.88 -3.01 2.16
CA GLU A 49 -11.04 -3.66 1.18
C GLU A 49 -9.55 -3.33 1.40
N ALA A 50 -9.23 -2.08 1.76
CA ALA A 50 -7.86 -1.70 2.09
C ALA A 50 -7.30 -2.48 3.31
N LEU A 51 -8.13 -2.69 4.34
CA LEU A 51 -7.74 -3.48 5.52
C LEU A 51 -7.54 -4.96 5.17
N GLU A 52 -8.36 -5.52 4.28
CA GLU A 52 -8.21 -6.91 3.83
C GLU A 52 -6.92 -7.09 3.01
N VAL A 53 -6.57 -6.15 2.14
CA VAL A 53 -5.29 -6.16 1.40
C VAL A 53 -4.11 -6.14 2.36
N ILE A 54 -4.14 -5.30 3.40
CA ILE A 54 -3.09 -5.26 4.43
C ILE A 54 -3.01 -6.60 5.18
N ARG A 55 -4.14 -7.18 5.56
CA ARG A 55 -4.18 -8.49 6.23
C ARG A 55 -3.55 -9.58 5.37
N ARG A 56 -3.88 -9.62 4.07
CA ARG A 56 -3.31 -10.57 3.11
C ARG A 56 -1.81 -10.36 2.93
N ALA A 57 -1.36 -9.12 2.78
CA ALA A 57 0.08 -8.82 2.65
C ALA A 57 0.87 -9.25 3.90
N ARG A 58 0.28 -9.14 5.10
CA ARG A 58 0.88 -9.68 6.33
C ARG A 58 0.98 -11.20 6.30
N GLN A 59 -0.10 -11.87 5.89
CA GLN A 59 -0.10 -13.33 5.74
C GLN A 59 0.94 -13.79 4.71
N ASP A 60 1.03 -13.13 3.55
CA ASP A 60 2.03 -13.42 2.52
C ASP A 60 3.46 -13.28 3.06
N TYR A 61 3.70 -12.26 3.89
CA TYR A 61 4.99 -12.07 4.55
C TYR A 61 5.29 -13.22 5.52
N GLU A 62 4.35 -13.57 6.40
CA GLU A 62 4.49 -14.67 7.36
C GLU A 62 4.77 -15.98 6.62
N GLU A 63 4.00 -16.32 5.58
CA GLU A 63 4.21 -17.54 4.80
C GLU A 63 5.58 -17.56 4.10
N LYS A 64 6.02 -16.42 3.55
CA LYS A 64 7.31 -16.32 2.85
C LYS A 64 8.51 -16.41 3.79
N PHE A 65 8.38 -15.93 5.03
CA PHE A 65 9.51 -15.80 5.95
C PHE A 65 9.40 -16.64 7.24
N ALA A 66 8.35 -17.44 7.42
CA ALA A 66 8.18 -18.32 8.58
C ALA A 66 9.37 -19.24 8.83
N HIS A 67 9.97 -19.78 7.75
CA HIS A 67 11.16 -20.61 7.86
C HIS A 67 12.41 -19.83 8.29
N LEU A 68 12.52 -18.55 7.93
CA LEU A 68 13.61 -17.70 8.37
C LEU A 68 13.55 -17.47 9.88
N GLU A 69 12.35 -17.24 10.42
CA GLU A 69 12.18 -17.08 11.88
C GLU A 69 12.53 -18.36 12.64
N SER A 70 12.15 -19.54 12.12
CA SER A 70 12.54 -20.82 12.72
C SER A 70 14.05 -21.01 12.72
N MET A 71 14.72 -20.82 11.57
CA MET A 71 16.17 -20.94 11.47
C MET A 71 16.91 -19.94 12.37
N MET A 72 16.39 -18.71 12.49
CA MET A 72 16.98 -17.70 13.37
C MET A 72 16.84 -18.06 14.85
N LYS A 73 15.72 -18.68 15.26
CA LYS A 73 15.54 -19.16 16.63
C LYS A 73 16.51 -20.30 16.95
N ASP A 74 16.62 -21.28 16.05
CA ASP A 74 17.51 -22.42 16.25
C ASP A 74 18.97 -21.96 16.41
N ILE A 75 19.43 -20.97 15.62
CA ILE A 75 20.79 -20.41 15.72
C ILE A 75 21.03 -19.62 17.02
N LEU A 76 20.00 -19.03 17.62
CA LEU A 76 20.12 -18.21 18.84
C LEU A 76 19.97 -19.05 20.12
N GLU A 77 19.42 -20.26 20.02
CA GLU A 77 19.23 -21.19 21.13
C GLU A 77 20.39 -22.21 21.27
N ASP A 78 21.27 -22.33 20.26
CA ASP A 78 22.57 -23.05 20.29
C ASP A 78 23.72 -22.16 20.81
#